data_AF-A0A2G9TLP1-F1
#
_entry.id   AF-A0A2G9TLP1-F1
#
_cell.length_a   1.000
_cell.length_b   1.000
_cell.length_c   1.000
_cell.angle_alpha   90.00
_cell.angle_beta   90.00
_cell.angle_gamma   90.00
#
_symmetry.space_group_name_H-M   'P 1'
#
loop_
_entity.id
_entity.type
_entity.pdbx_description
1 polymer ?
#
loop_
_entity_poly.entity_id
_entity_poly.type
_entity_poly.pdbx_seq_one_letter_code
_entity_poly.pdbx_strand_id
1 'polypeptide(L)'
;MFAFWIQCAPSGQKPADPEADISKYADKLGDGESLMPLGTRKTVRNVHQEWMPGSEAMMKIDKGDNVEEKTVREVVESEWRRFSIDLVPKVLLARGSMVQKLCDSEVAKYAEFKCADRFLCLRDEKEEKLNYSRVPCSKGDIFQDETLGMVDKRKLMKFMTFCLEWNTKADELEGWKEYQDEPFETFLESQEITGELRSYIADAIGILHPNATTKDSCWCHCGWASNQLFASDHVA
;
A
#
# COMPACT_ATOMS: atom_id res chain seq x y z
N MET A 1 11.04 16.52 -15.75
CA MET A 1 10.64 15.43 -14.85
C MET A 1 9.20 15.08 -15.20
N PHE A 2 9.00 14.03 -16.00
CA PHE A 2 7.67 13.64 -16.48
C PHE A 2 6.93 12.95 -15.34
N ALA A 3 5.87 13.59 -14.83
CA ALA A 3 4.96 12.96 -13.88
C ALA A 3 4.00 12.06 -14.66
N PHE A 4 4.27 10.76 -14.70
CA PHE A 4 3.30 9.77 -15.18
C PHE A 4 2.26 9.53 -14.09
N TRP A 5 1.01 9.89 -14.39
CA TRP A 5 -0.16 9.56 -13.58
C TRP A 5 -0.50 8.08 -13.75
N ILE A 6 -0.58 7.33 -12.65
CA ILE A 6 -1.04 5.94 -12.65
C ILE A 6 -2.25 5.88 -11.72
N GLN A 7 -3.41 5.80 -12.33
CA GLN A 7 -4.67 5.48 -11.67
C GLN A 7 -4.86 3.96 -11.81
N CYS A 8 -4.61 3.22 -10.74
CA CYS A 8 -5.16 1.88 -10.60
C CYS A 8 -6.64 2.04 -10.25
N ALA A 9 -7.53 1.67 -11.17
CA ALA A 9 -8.92 1.40 -10.84
C ALA A 9 -9.23 -0.03 -11.29
N PRO A 10 -9.82 -0.88 -10.42
CA PRO A 10 -10.48 -2.09 -10.88
C PRO A 10 -11.68 -1.70 -11.75
N SER A 11 -12.03 -2.58 -12.68
CA SER A 11 -13.08 -2.40 -13.70
C SER A 11 -14.50 -2.46 -13.14
N GLY A 12 -14.82 -1.60 -12.15
CA GLY A 12 -16.16 -1.37 -11.63
C GLY A 12 -16.48 0.12 -11.64
N GLN A 13 -17.63 0.49 -12.20
CA GLN A 13 -18.08 1.88 -12.25
C GLN A 13 -18.20 2.45 -10.82
N LYS A 14 -17.33 3.41 -10.49
CA LYS A 14 -17.45 4.24 -9.29
C LYS A 14 -18.75 5.06 -9.40
N PRO A 15 -19.57 5.20 -8.35
CA PRO A 15 -20.67 6.18 -8.37
C PRO A 15 -20.09 7.56 -8.68
N ALA A 16 -20.76 8.31 -9.55
CA ALA A 16 -20.32 9.63 -9.98
C ALA A 16 -20.14 10.54 -8.75
N ASP A 17 -18.93 11.12 -8.61
CA ASP A 17 -18.71 12.23 -7.68
C ASP A 17 -19.73 13.34 -8.01
N PRO A 18 -20.33 14.03 -7.02
CA PRO A 18 -21.31 15.09 -7.28
C PRO A 18 -20.70 16.13 -8.21
N GLU A 19 -21.41 16.39 -9.31
CA GLU A 19 -21.03 17.31 -10.38
C GLU A 19 -20.71 18.68 -9.77
N ALA A 20 -19.46 19.14 -9.90
CA ALA A 20 -19.06 20.44 -9.39
C ALA A 20 -19.84 21.52 -10.15
N ASP A 21 -20.56 22.40 -9.46
CA ASP A 21 -21.28 23.50 -10.11
C ASP A 21 -20.28 24.48 -10.78
N ILE A 22 -20.26 24.41 -12.11
CA ILE A 22 -19.30 25.10 -12.99
C ILE A 22 -19.84 26.48 -13.42
N SER A 23 -21.11 26.78 -13.13
CA SER A 23 -21.80 27.99 -13.57
C SER A 23 -21.10 29.28 -13.11
N LYS A 24 -20.48 29.26 -11.93
CA LYS A 24 -19.69 30.37 -11.35
C LYS A 24 -18.43 30.78 -12.13
N TYR A 25 -18.02 30.03 -13.16
CA TYR A 25 -16.82 30.31 -13.95
C TYR A 25 -17.11 30.63 -15.41
N ALA A 26 -18.39 30.70 -15.81
CA ALA A 26 -18.80 30.99 -17.18
C ALA A 26 -18.28 32.34 -17.69
N ASP A 27 -18.24 33.36 -16.83
CA ASP A 27 -17.80 34.71 -17.17
C ASP A 27 -16.29 34.83 -17.46
N LYS A 28 -15.53 33.74 -17.29
CA LYS A 28 -14.06 33.71 -17.43
C LYS A 28 -13.57 33.02 -18.70
N LEU A 29 -14.46 32.50 -19.54
CA LEU A 29 -14.11 31.83 -20.79
C LEU A 29 -14.15 32.81 -21.96
N GLY A 30 -13.13 32.77 -22.81
CA GLY A 30 -13.15 33.44 -24.11
C GLY A 30 -13.88 32.64 -25.19
N ASP A 31 -14.09 33.25 -26.36
CA ASP A 31 -14.75 32.58 -27.49
C ASP A 31 -13.96 31.34 -27.94
N GLY A 32 -14.59 30.16 -27.82
CA GLY A 32 -14.02 28.87 -28.23
C GLY A 32 -13.32 28.09 -27.11
N GLU A 33 -13.28 28.60 -25.89
CA GLU A 33 -12.73 27.88 -24.74
C GLU A 33 -13.80 27.04 -24.03
N SER A 34 -13.41 25.85 -23.56
CA SER A 34 -14.30 24.95 -22.82
C SER A 34 -13.62 24.46 -21.54
N LEU A 35 -14.35 24.46 -20.43
CA LEU A 35 -13.85 23.96 -19.15
C LEU A 35 -13.91 22.43 -19.14
N MET A 36 -12.76 21.80 -18.94
CA MET A 36 -12.67 20.36 -18.73
C MET A 36 -12.51 20.07 -17.23
N PRO A 37 -13.44 19.32 -16.60
CA PRO A 37 -13.32 18.99 -15.19
C PRO A 37 -12.19 17.97 -15.00
N LEU A 38 -11.13 18.39 -14.30
CA LEU A 38 -10.09 17.47 -13.80
C LEU A 38 -10.48 17.07 -12.37
N GLY A 39 -10.58 15.75 -12.13
CA GLY A 39 -11.13 15.14 -10.92
C GLY A 39 -10.67 15.77 -9.60
N THR A 40 -11.53 15.66 -8.59
CA THR A 40 -11.49 16.17 -7.20
C THR A 40 -10.10 16.46 -6.61
N ARG A 41 -9.41 17.48 -7.13
CA ARG A 41 -8.12 17.96 -6.63
C ARG A 41 -8.38 19.12 -5.67
N LYS A 42 -8.40 18.83 -4.37
CA LYS A 42 -8.41 19.88 -3.35
C LYS A 42 -7.09 20.65 -3.47
N THR A 43 -7.17 21.89 -3.95
CA THR A 43 -6.00 22.78 -3.98
C THR A 43 -5.77 23.28 -2.57
N VAL A 44 -4.74 22.77 -1.90
CA VAL A 44 -4.29 23.30 -0.61
C VAL A 44 -3.63 24.65 -0.87
N ARG A 45 -4.14 25.70 -0.23
CA ARG A 45 -3.58 27.06 -0.25
C ARG A 45 -3.15 27.43 1.17
N ASN A 46 -2.27 28.41 1.30
CA ASN A 46 -1.78 28.90 2.60
C ASN A 46 -1.07 27.82 3.44
N VAL A 47 -0.19 27.06 2.80
CA VAL A 47 0.67 26.10 3.52
C VAL A 47 1.72 26.89 4.29
N HIS A 48 1.73 26.72 5.61
CA HIS A 48 2.76 27.27 6.50
C HIS A 48 3.70 26.13 6.93
N GLN A 49 5.00 26.40 6.93
CA GLN A 49 6.00 25.50 7.47
C GLN A 49 6.28 25.89 8.92
N GLU A 50 6.17 24.92 9.83
CA GLU A 50 6.53 25.08 11.23
C GLU A 50 7.48 23.97 11.63
N TRP A 51 8.48 24.31 12.44
CA TRP A 51 9.42 23.35 12.98
C TRP A 51 8.86 22.73 14.26
N MET A 52 8.93 21.40 14.35
CA MET A 52 8.55 20.68 15.56
C MET A 52 9.50 21.03 16.72
N PRO A 53 9.07 21.04 17.99
CA PRO A 53 9.92 21.40 19.14
C PRO A 53 11.23 20.60 19.24
N GLY A 54 11.26 19.36 18.73
CA GLY A 54 12.46 18.53 18.68
C GLY A 54 13.51 18.95 17.64
N SER A 55 13.24 19.96 16.79
CA SER A 55 14.18 20.40 15.74
C SER A 55 15.42 21.11 16.27
N GLU A 56 15.35 21.63 17.50
CA GLU A 56 16.48 22.26 18.20
C GLU A 56 17.36 21.22 18.91
N ALA A 57 16.97 19.94 18.91
CA ALA A 57 17.80 18.88 19.48
C ALA A 57 19.15 18.81 18.76
N MET A 58 20.22 18.65 19.54
CA MET A 58 21.57 18.52 19.02
C MET A 58 21.79 17.12 18.44
N MET A 59 22.40 17.06 17.27
CA MET A 59 22.82 15.84 16.59
C MET A 59 24.34 15.90 16.34
N LYS A 60 25.03 14.81 16.64
CA LYS A 60 26.45 14.64 16.29
C LYS A 60 26.55 14.15 14.86
N ILE A 61 27.23 14.92 14.02
CA ILE A 61 27.53 14.54 12.64
C ILE A 61 28.98 14.11 12.58
N ASP A 62 29.18 12.84 12.24
CA ASP A 62 30.50 12.29 11.96
C ASP A 62 30.88 12.58 10.49
N LYS A 63 31.92 13.39 10.28
CA LYS A 63 32.53 13.66 8.97
C LYS A 63 33.94 13.07 8.88
N GLY A 64 34.18 11.92 9.52
CA GLY A 64 35.50 11.30 9.60
C GLY A 64 36.35 12.00 10.65
N ASP A 65 37.27 12.87 10.24
CA ASP A 65 38.28 13.46 11.15
C ASP A 65 37.73 14.57 12.08
N ASN A 66 36.47 15.00 11.90
CA ASN A 66 35.82 15.99 12.77
C ASN A 66 34.39 15.57 13.13
N VAL A 67 34.05 15.69 14.42
CA VAL A 67 32.69 15.56 14.93
C VAL A 67 32.11 16.95 15.12
N GLU A 68 31.11 17.30 14.31
CA GLU A 68 30.37 18.56 14.42
C GLU A 68 29.08 18.33 15.22
N GLU A 69 28.76 19.23 16.16
CA GLU A 69 27.44 19.29 16.79
C GLU A 69 26.60 20.36 16.10
N LYS A 70 25.45 19.95 15.56
CA LYS A 70 24.48 20.81 14.88
C LYS A 70 23.07 20.48 15.36
N THR A 71 22.19 21.46 15.32
CA THR A 71 20.77 21.20 15.55
C THR A 71 20.18 20.38 14.40
N VAL A 72 19.16 19.57 14.66
CA VAL A 72 18.44 18.81 13.61
C VAL A 72 17.99 19.74 12.47
N ARG A 73 17.52 20.94 12.81
CA ARG A 73 17.14 21.97 11.83
C ARG A 73 18.28 22.33 10.88
N GLU A 74 19.46 22.67 11.41
CA GLU A 74 20.63 23.03 10.59
C GLU A 74 21.08 21.87 9.69
N VAL A 75 20.97 20.62 10.18
CA VAL A 75 21.26 19.43 9.36
C VAL A 75 20.28 19.32 8.20
N VAL A 76 18.98 19.42 8.47
CA VAL A 76 17.94 19.30 7.44
C VAL A 76 18.03 20.45 6.42
N GLU A 77 18.28 21.68 6.88
CA GLU A 77 18.42 22.85 6.00
C GLU A 77 19.70 22.78 5.14
N SER A 78 20.82 22.29 5.69
CA SER A 78 22.07 22.14 4.92
C SER A 78 22.01 20.98 3.92
N GLU A 79 21.34 19.88 4.28
CA GLU A 79 21.28 18.65 3.48
C GLU A 79 19.95 18.51 2.71
N TRP A 80 19.19 19.60 2.55
CA TRP A 80 17.81 19.56 2.01
C TRP A 80 17.68 18.85 0.66
N ARG A 81 18.72 18.91 -0.19
CA ARG A 81 18.77 18.26 -1.51
C ARG A 81 18.83 16.73 -1.45
N ARG A 82 19.13 16.15 -0.29
CA ARG A 82 19.14 14.69 -0.08
C ARG A 82 17.76 14.13 0.24
N PHE A 83 16.79 15.00 0.51
CA PHE A 83 15.43 14.60 0.81
C PHE A 83 14.59 14.70 -0.46
N SER A 84 13.87 13.62 -0.76
CA SER A 84 12.78 13.60 -1.73
C SER A 84 11.53 13.17 -0.97
N ILE A 85 10.57 14.09 -0.84
CA ILE A 85 9.34 13.87 -0.09
C ILE A 85 8.21 13.66 -1.09
N ASP A 86 7.65 12.46 -1.09
CA ASP A 86 6.53 12.13 -1.97
C ASP A 86 5.24 12.78 -1.48
N LEU A 87 4.59 13.55 -2.36
CA LEU A 87 3.27 14.12 -2.07
C LEU A 87 2.16 13.07 -2.09
N VAL A 88 2.39 11.95 -2.76
CA VAL A 88 1.47 10.83 -2.87
C VAL A 88 2.28 9.55 -2.71
N PRO A 89 2.40 9.01 -1.47
CA PRO A 89 3.15 7.79 -1.24
C PRO A 89 2.45 6.62 -1.95
N LYS A 90 3.17 5.97 -2.86
CA LYS A 90 2.70 4.78 -3.58
C LYS A 90 3.79 3.72 -3.57
N VAL A 91 3.36 2.47 -3.49
CA VAL A 91 4.23 1.30 -3.65
C VAL A 91 3.94 0.63 -4.99
N LEU A 92 4.98 0.07 -5.60
CA LEU A 92 4.88 -0.65 -6.87
C LEU A 92 4.86 -2.15 -6.59
N LEU A 93 3.80 -2.84 -7.03
CA LEU A 93 3.76 -4.31 -6.98
C LEU A 93 4.76 -4.89 -7.97
N ALA A 94 5.59 -5.83 -7.52
CA ALA A 94 6.64 -6.45 -8.34
C ALA A 94 6.09 -7.08 -9.63
N ARG A 95 4.91 -7.71 -9.55
CA ARG A 95 4.11 -8.22 -10.65
C ARG A 95 2.83 -7.39 -10.72
N GLY A 96 2.84 -6.42 -11.62
CA GLY A 96 1.69 -5.56 -11.88
C GLY A 96 1.79 -4.96 -13.28
N SER A 97 0.66 -4.48 -13.80
CA SER A 97 0.59 -3.88 -15.15
C SER A 97 1.53 -2.69 -15.32
N MET A 98 1.80 -1.96 -14.24
CA MET A 98 2.73 -0.83 -14.27
C MET A 98 4.19 -1.28 -14.48
N VAL A 99 4.67 -2.28 -13.74
CA VAL A 99 6.02 -2.82 -13.94
C VAL A 99 6.17 -3.35 -15.36
N GLN A 100 5.16 -4.08 -15.86
CA GLN A 100 5.17 -4.57 -17.24
C GLN A 100 5.33 -3.42 -18.25
N LYS A 101 4.54 -2.33 -18.10
CA LYS A 101 4.65 -1.14 -18.96
C LYS A 101 6.02 -0.45 -18.84
N LEU A 102 6.61 -0.39 -17.66
CA LEU A 102 7.96 0.18 -17.47
C LEU A 102 9.03 -0.64 -18.19
N CYS A 103 8.90 -1.97 -18.19
CA CYS A 103 9.77 -2.86 -18.94
C CYS A 103 9.55 -2.72 -20.46
N ASP A 104 8.31 -2.81 -20.92
CA ASP A 104 7.95 -2.76 -22.35
C ASP A 104 8.34 -1.43 -23.01
N SER A 105 8.27 -0.32 -22.26
CA SER A 105 8.68 1.01 -22.73
C SER A 105 10.17 1.31 -22.53
N GLU A 106 10.93 0.38 -21.95
CA GLU A 106 12.33 0.54 -21.53
C GLU A 106 12.60 1.68 -20.54
N VAL A 107 11.56 2.34 -20.02
CA VAL A 107 11.68 3.43 -19.04
C VAL A 107 12.32 2.94 -17.73
N ALA A 108 12.17 1.65 -17.42
CA ALA A 108 12.82 1.02 -16.27
C ALA A 108 14.34 1.23 -16.22
N LYS A 109 15.02 1.48 -17.36
CA LYS A 109 16.47 1.75 -17.42
C LYS A 109 16.87 3.07 -16.75
N TYR A 110 15.91 3.96 -16.48
CA TYR A 110 16.13 5.28 -15.89
C TYR A 110 15.75 5.37 -14.41
N ALA A 111 15.34 4.25 -13.80
CA ALA A 111 14.93 4.20 -12.41
C ALA A 111 15.55 3.00 -11.72
N GLU A 112 15.90 3.17 -10.44
CA GLU A 112 16.30 2.09 -9.57
C GLU A 112 15.17 1.81 -8.58
N PHE A 113 14.99 0.54 -8.23
CA PHE A 113 13.94 0.10 -7.33
C PHE A 113 14.57 -0.51 -6.08
N LYS A 114 13.98 -0.20 -4.93
CA LYS A 114 14.30 -0.84 -3.66
C LYS A 114 13.10 -1.67 -3.21
N CYS A 115 13.36 -2.92 -2.82
CA CYS A 115 12.34 -3.80 -2.28
C CYS A 115 11.85 -3.30 -0.91
N ALA A 116 10.57 -3.52 -0.61
CA ALA A 116 10.04 -3.31 0.72
C ALA A 116 10.44 -4.49 1.60
N ASP A 117 11.15 -4.23 2.70
CA ASP A 117 11.73 -5.29 3.54
C ASP A 117 10.70 -5.95 4.46
N ARG A 118 9.70 -5.19 4.93
CA ARG A 118 8.77 -5.64 5.97
C ARG A 118 7.39 -5.02 5.79
N PHE A 119 6.37 -5.85 6.01
CA PHE A 119 4.98 -5.42 6.18
C PHE A 119 4.64 -5.41 7.67
N LEU A 120 3.92 -4.38 8.11
CA LEU A 120 3.56 -4.17 9.50
C LEU A 120 2.05 -4.02 9.62
N CYS A 121 1.44 -4.73 10.57
CA CYS A 121 0.04 -4.58 10.93
C CYS A 121 -0.06 -3.86 12.28
N LEU A 122 -1.03 -2.96 12.41
CA LEU A 122 -1.32 -2.30 13.67
C LEU A 122 -2.10 -3.26 14.58
N ARG A 123 -1.72 -3.37 15.86
CA ARG A 123 -2.30 -4.34 16.81
C ARG A 123 -3.40 -3.75 17.68
N ASP A 124 -3.27 -2.48 18.08
CA ASP A 124 -4.31 -1.76 18.82
C ASP A 124 -4.21 -0.26 18.55
N GLU A 125 -5.33 0.34 18.13
CA GLU A 125 -5.45 1.78 17.91
C GLU A 125 -5.72 2.56 19.21
N LYS A 126 -6.08 1.86 20.29
CA LYS A 126 -6.54 2.48 21.54
C LYS A 126 -5.41 2.76 22.53
N GLU A 127 -4.21 2.24 22.28
CA GLU A 127 -3.04 2.52 23.12
C GLU A 127 -2.44 3.89 22.76
N GLU A 128 -1.91 4.61 23.76
CA GLU A 128 -1.22 5.90 23.54
C GLU A 128 0.05 5.73 22.67
N LYS A 129 0.58 4.51 22.57
CA LYS A 129 1.67 4.15 21.67
C LYS A 129 1.18 3.20 20.60
N LEU A 130 1.45 3.53 19.35
CA LEU A 130 1.19 2.65 18.21
C LEU A 130 2.05 1.38 18.33
N ASN A 131 1.39 0.24 18.38
CA ASN A 131 2.02 -1.07 18.45
C ASN A 131 1.84 -1.82 17.13
N TYR A 132 2.96 -2.27 16.54
CA TYR A 132 2.99 -2.92 15.24
C TYR A 132 3.57 -4.32 15.34
N SER A 133 2.97 -5.27 14.64
CA SER A 133 3.53 -6.60 14.44
C SER A 133 3.95 -6.80 12.98
N ARG A 134 5.05 -7.54 12.78
CA ARG A 134 5.50 -7.92 11.45
C ARG A 134 4.52 -8.94 10.89
N VAL A 135 4.07 -8.71 9.67
CA VAL A 135 3.18 -9.63 8.97
C VAL A 135 4.05 -10.72 8.35
N PRO A 136 3.82 -12.01 8.67
CA PRO A 136 4.60 -13.09 8.09
C PRO A 136 4.26 -13.23 6.61
N CYS A 137 5.31 -13.22 5.80
CA CYS A 137 5.27 -13.06 4.35
C CYS A 137 5.75 -14.31 3.61
N SER A 138 6.16 -15.35 4.31
CA SER A 138 6.66 -16.57 3.70
C SER A 138 6.36 -17.75 4.59
N LYS A 139 6.41 -18.97 4.03
CA LYS A 139 6.30 -20.20 4.82
C LYS A 139 7.34 -20.23 5.96
N GLY A 140 8.54 -19.71 5.70
CA GLY A 140 9.60 -19.58 6.71
C GLY A 140 9.23 -18.59 7.81
N ASP A 141 8.73 -17.41 7.45
CA ASP A 141 8.31 -16.39 8.42
C ASP A 141 7.13 -16.91 9.27
N ILE A 142 6.12 -17.54 8.66
CA ILE A 142 4.97 -18.11 9.39
C ILE A 142 5.45 -19.16 10.39
N PHE A 143 6.44 -19.99 10.02
CA PHE A 143 6.98 -20.99 10.93
C PHE A 143 7.74 -20.35 12.10
N GLN A 144 8.56 -19.32 11.85
CA GLN A 144 9.39 -18.65 12.84
C GLN A 144 8.64 -17.64 13.73
N ASP A 145 7.43 -17.24 13.36
CA ASP A 145 6.68 -16.21 14.10
C ASP A 145 6.24 -16.70 15.49
N GLU A 146 6.74 -16.11 16.57
CA GLU A 146 6.37 -16.51 17.93
C GLU A 146 5.05 -15.90 18.41
N THR A 147 4.53 -14.90 17.70
CA THR A 147 3.29 -14.19 18.07
C THR A 147 2.05 -14.98 17.67
N LEU A 148 2.15 -15.80 16.63
CA LEU A 148 1.06 -16.65 16.14
C LEU A 148 1.06 -18.04 16.79
N GLY A 149 -0.10 -18.46 17.30
CA GLY A 149 -0.30 -19.81 17.80
C GLY A 149 -0.20 -20.88 16.69
N MET A 150 0.10 -22.13 17.07
CA MET A 150 0.22 -23.24 16.10
C MET A 150 -1.07 -23.50 15.29
N VAL A 151 -2.24 -23.20 15.86
CA VAL A 151 -3.53 -23.32 15.15
C VAL A 151 -3.63 -22.23 14.08
N ASP A 152 -3.33 -20.98 14.42
CA ASP A 152 -3.42 -19.84 13.52
C ASP A 152 -2.40 -19.93 12.38
N LYS A 153 -1.19 -20.40 12.67
CA LYS A 153 -0.19 -20.70 11.64
C LYS A 153 -0.70 -21.71 10.61
N ARG A 154 -1.38 -22.78 11.07
CA ARG A 154 -1.97 -23.78 10.16
C ARG A 154 -3.09 -23.18 9.32
N LYS A 155 -3.96 -22.36 9.93
CA LYS A 155 -5.04 -21.65 9.22
C LYS A 155 -4.48 -20.68 8.18
N LEU A 156 -3.47 -19.87 8.53
CA LEU A 156 -2.81 -18.94 7.62
C LEU A 156 -2.15 -19.68 6.45
N MET A 157 -1.40 -20.76 6.72
CA MET A 157 -0.81 -21.57 5.66
C MET A 157 -1.87 -22.14 4.72
N LYS A 158 -2.98 -22.68 5.26
CA LYS A 158 -4.10 -23.21 4.46
C LYS A 158 -4.72 -22.11 3.61
N PHE A 159 -4.91 -20.92 4.18
CA PHE A 159 -5.46 -19.76 3.49
C PHE A 159 -4.56 -19.24 2.36
N MET A 160 -3.25 -19.17 2.60
CA MET A 160 -2.27 -18.78 1.58
C MET A 160 -2.23 -19.78 0.42
N THR A 161 -2.28 -21.08 0.71
CA THR A 161 -2.39 -22.13 -0.32
C THR A 161 -3.70 -21.97 -1.11
N PHE A 162 -4.82 -21.75 -0.42
CA PHE A 162 -6.11 -21.50 -1.07
C PHE A 162 -6.04 -20.31 -2.05
N CYS A 163 -5.43 -19.19 -1.66
CA CYS A 163 -5.27 -18.04 -2.57
C CYS A 163 -4.44 -18.42 -3.81
N LEU A 164 -3.32 -19.12 -3.65
CA LEU A 164 -2.50 -19.54 -4.80
C LEU A 164 -3.26 -20.48 -5.74
N GLU A 165 -4.04 -21.42 -5.19
CA GLU A 165 -4.88 -22.33 -5.96
C GLU A 165 -6.03 -21.60 -6.64
N TRP A 166 -6.64 -20.61 -5.98
CA TRP A 166 -7.73 -19.81 -6.53
C TRP A 166 -7.32 -19.12 -7.83
N ASN A 167 -6.09 -18.61 -7.91
CA ASN A 167 -5.58 -17.99 -9.13
C ASN A 167 -5.50 -18.94 -10.34
N THR A 168 -5.38 -20.26 -10.11
CA THR A 168 -5.21 -21.24 -11.20
C THR A 168 -6.45 -22.10 -11.44
N LYS A 169 -7.25 -22.33 -10.40
CA LYS A 169 -8.32 -23.34 -10.37
C LYS A 169 -9.52 -22.86 -9.54
N ALA A 170 -9.86 -21.57 -9.60
CA ALA A 170 -11.00 -20.99 -8.90
C ALA A 170 -12.30 -21.80 -9.07
N ASP A 171 -12.50 -22.40 -10.25
CA ASP A 171 -13.70 -23.16 -10.55
C ASP A 171 -13.80 -24.51 -9.85
N GLU A 172 -12.66 -25.14 -9.56
CA GLU A 172 -12.55 -26.43 -8.86
C GLU A 172 -12.63 -26.26 -7.33
N LEU A 173 -12.44 -25.04 -6.82
CA LEU A 173 -12.50 -24.76 -5.38
C LEU A 173 -13.94 -24.65 -4.90
N GLU A 174 -14.29 -25.52 -3.96
CA GLU A 174 -15.59 -25.52 -3.29
C GLU A 174 -15.62 -24.55 -2.10
N GLY A 175 -16.81 -24.06 -1.75
CA GLY A 175 -17.05 -23.31 -0.51
C GLY A 175 -16.76 -21.81 -0.54
N TRP A 176 -16.07 -21.26 -1.56
CA TRP A 176 -15.87 -19.81 -1.68
C TRP A 176 -16.91 -19.12 -2.56
N LYS A 177 -17.45 -19.82 -3.57
CA LYS A 177 -18.40 -19.26 -4.55
C LYS A 177 -19.70 -18.75 -3.91
N GLU A 178 -20.13 -19.37 -2.83
CA GLU A 178 -21.32 -18.96 -2.06
C GLU A 178 -21.15 -17.59 -1.39
N TYR A 179 -19.90 -17.19 -1.14
CA TYR A 179 -19.55 -15.92 -0.49
C TYR A 179 -19.03 -14.88 -1.49
N GLN A 180 -19.02 -15.17 -2.80
CA GLN A 180 -18.31 -14.35 -3.80
C GLN A 180 -18.73 -12.86 -3.79
N ASP A 181 -20.02 -12.60 -3.56
CA ASP A 181 -20.63 -11.26 -3.56
C ASP A 181 -20.85 -10.72 -2.12
N GLU A 182 -20.55 -11.54 -1.10
CA GLU A 182 -20.64 -11.18 0.31
C GLU A 182 -19.35 -10.44 0.76
N PRO A 183 -19.43 -9.68 1.87
CA PRO A 183 -18.25 -9.09 2.50
C PRO A 183 -17.20 -10.15 2.80
N PHE A 184 -15.94 -9.82 2.54
CA PHE A 184 -14.83 -10.75 2.71
C PHE A 184 -14.68 -11.27 4.14
N GLU A 185 -15.06 -10.47 5.14
CA GLU A 185 -15.07 -10.86 6.53
C GLU A 185 -15.96 -12.08 6.78
N THR A 186 -17.12 -12.16 6.11
CA THR A 186 -18.05 -13.29 6.23
C THR A 186 -17.43 -14.57 5.69
N PHE A 187 -16.64 -14.50 4.62
CA PHE A 187 -15.88 -15.63 4.12
C PHE A 187 -14.75 -16.05 5.08
N LEU A 188 -14.02 -15.10 5.68
CA LEU A 188 -12.99 -15.42 6.67
C LEU A 188 -13.59 -16.12 7.90
N GLU A 189 -14.74 -15.66 8.38
CA GLU A 189 -15.46 -16.29 9.49
C GLU A 189 -15.89 -17.72 9.16
N SER A 190 -16.35 -18.01 7.93
CA SER A 190 -16.69 -19.37 7.50
C SER A 190 -15.47 -20.30 7.47
N GLN A 191 -14.28 -19.75 7.27
CA GLN A 191 -13.00 -20.47 7.36
C GLN A 191 -12.43 -20.50 8.80
N GLU A 192 -13.20 -20.06 9.79
CA GLU A 192 -12.78 -19.94 11.19
C GLU A 192 -11.55 -19.02 11.39
N ILE A 193 -11.37 -18.03 10.51
CA ILE A 193 -10.31 -17.04 10.59
C ILE A 193 -10.87 -15.81 11.31
N THR A 194 -10.50 -15.64 12.58
CA THR A 194 -11.04 -14.59 13.47
C THR A 194 -9.94 -13.87 14.23
N GLY A 195 -10.28 -12.78 14.91
CA GLY A 195 -9.35 -12.04 15.78
C GLY A 195 -8.16 -11.45 15.04
N GLU A 196 -6.96 -11.56 15.62
CA GLU A 196 -5.72 -10.98 15.07
C GLU A 196 -5.35 -11.56 13.70
N LEU A 197 -5.60 -12.85 13.47
CA LEU A 197 -5.31 -13.49 12.20
C LEU A 197 -6.15 -12.90 11.07
N ARG A 198 -7.41 -12.53 11.36
CA ARG A 198 -8.28 -11.83 10.43
C ARG A 198 -7.71 -10.47 10.06
N SER A 199 -7.22 -9.70 11.03
CA SER A 199 -6.56 -8.41 10.77
C SER A 199 -5.30 -8.56 9.92
N TYR A 200 -4.47 -9.58 10.17
CA TYR A 200 -3.33 -9.85 9.28
C TYR A 200 -3.75 -10.11 7.84
N ILE A 201 -4.78 -10.93 7.64
CA ILE A 201 -5.24 -11.27 6.29
C ILE A 201 -5.93 -10.06 5.63
N ALA A 202 -6.91 -9.44 6.30
CA ALA A 202 -7.69 -8.34 5.74
C ALA A 202 -6.86 -7.05 5.56
N ASP A 203 -6.15 -6.62 6.60
CA ASP A 203 -5.52 -5.29 6.65
C ASP A 203 -4.16 -5.29 5.94
N ALA A 204 -3.35 -6.34 6.12
CA ALA A 204 -1.99 -6.36 5.59
C ALA A 204 -1.83 -7.12 4.26
N ILE A 205 -2.57 -8.22 4.08
CA ILE A 205 -2.49 -9.05 2.87
C ILE A 205 -3.54 -8.62 1.83
N GLY A 206 -4.66 -8.05 2.30
CA GLY A 206 -5.74 -7.57 1.46
C GLY A 206 -5.46 -6.23 0.84
N ILE A 207 -4.97 -5.29 1.66
CA ILE A 207 -4.98 -3.86 1.33
C ILE A 207 -6.36 -3.51 0.71
N LEU A 208 -7.42 -4.01 1.34
CA LEU A 208 -8.77 -3.92 0.81
C LEU A 208 -9.47 -2.68 1.34
N HIS A 209 -10.38 -2.16 0.52
CA HIS A 209 -11.34 -1.17 0.97
C HIS A 209 -12.30 -1.82 1.99
N PRO A 210 -12.79 -1.12 3.02
CA PRO A 210 -13.64 -1.67 4.09
C PRO A 210 -14.99 -2.28 3.66
N ASN A 211 -15.25 -2.45 2.36
CA ASN A 211 -16.45 -3.07 1.80
C ASN A 211 -16.11 -3.94 0.56
N ALA A 212 -14.92 -4.53 0.51
CA ALA A 212 -14.54 -5.36 -0.63
C ALA A 212 -15.31 -6.70 -0.59
N THR A 213 -15.78 -7.12 -1.77
CA THR A 213 -16.39 -8.44 -1.92
C THR A 213 -15.36 -9.54 -1.73
N THR A 214 -15.78 -10.75 -1.37
CA THR A 214 -14.87 -11.90 -1.28
C THR A 214 -14.12 -12.13 -2.58
N LYS A 215 -14.77 -11.96 -3.73
CA LYS A 215 -14.12 -12.13 -5.05
C LYS A 215 -12.98 -11.14 -5.27
N ASP A 216 -13.21 -9.85 -5.00
CA ASP A 216 -12.18 -8.82 -5.13
C ASP A 216 -11.02 -9.06 -4.15
N SER A 217 -11.36 -9.53 -2.96
CA SER A 217 -10.42 -9.83 -1.89
C SER A 217 -9.52 -11.01 -2.21
N CYS A 218 -10.10 -12.12 -2.69
CA CYS A 218 -9.35 -13.25 -3.21
C CYS A 218 -8.44 -12.83 -4.36
N TRP A 219 -8.92 -11.99 -5.29
CA TRP A 219 -8.08 -11.49 -6.38
C TRP A 219 -6.88 -10.67 -5.88
N CYS A 220 -7.09 -9.75 -4.93
CA CYS A 220 -6.01 -8.96 -4.33
C CYS A 220 -5.00 -9.85 -3.60
N HIS A 221 -5.46 -10.81 -2.79
CA HIS A 221 -4.58 -11.74 -2.10
C HIS A 221 -3.80 -12.66 -3.03
N CYS A 222 -4.39 -13.08 -4.15
CA CYS A 222 -3.67 -13.85 -5.18
C CYS A 222 -2.51 -13.03 -5.75
N GLY A 223 -2.78 -11.75 -6.05
CA GLY A 223 -1.75 -10.80 -6.47
C GLY A 223 -0.65 -10.66 -5.43
N TRP A 224 -1.00 -10.54 -4.14
CA TRP A 224 -0.04 -10.43 -3.05
C TRP A 224 0.78 -11.71 -2.86
N ALA A 225 0.14 -12.88 -2.75
CA ALA A 225 0.80 -14.17 -2.58
C ALA A 225 1.74 -14.51 -3.77
N SER A 226 1.32 -14.22 -5.00
CA SER A 226 2.14 -14.44 -6.20
C SER A 226 3.34 -13.49 -6.29
N ASN A 227 3.23 -12.30 -5.67
CA ASN A 227 4.33 -11.33 -5.59
C ASN A 227 5.39 -11.72 -4.56
N GLN A 228 5.04 -12.58 -3.61
CA GLN A 228 5.86 -12.87 -2.46
C GLN A 228 6.71 -14.14 -2.61
N LEU A 229 6.17 -15.20 -3.21
CA LEU A 229 6.94 -16.44 -3.43
C LEU A 229 8.09 -16.25 -4.44
N PHE A 230 7.91 -15.45 -5.48
CA PHE A 230 8.96 -15.25 -6.49
C PHE A 230 10.01 -14.19 -6.11
N ALA A 231 9.75 -13.36 -5.10
CA ALA A 231 10.76 -12.43 -4.59
C ALA A 231 11.84 -13.14 -3.76
N SER A 232 11.51 -14.31 -3.18
CA SER A 232 12.46 -15.10 -2.38
C SER A 232 13.31 -16.07 -3.20
N ASP A 233 12.91 -16.43 -4.42
CA ASP A 233 13.62 -17.44 -5.24
C ASP A 233 14.71 -16.86 -6.17
N HIS A 234 14.92 -15.53 -6.17
CA HIS A 234 15.90 -14.86 -7.05
C HIS A 234 16.90 -13.94 -6.33
N VAL A 235 17.09 -14.14 -5.02
CA VAL A 235 18.25 -13.58 -4.30
C VAL A 235 19.08 -14.73 -3.74
N ALA A 236 19.83 -15.37 -4.64
CA ALA A 236 20.99 -16.21 -4.34
C ALA A 236 22.01 -16.07 -5.48
#